data_AF-A0A0S8G4R9-F1
#
_entry.id   AF-A0A0S8G4R9-F1
#
_cell.length_a   1.000
_cell.length_b   1.000
_cell.length_c   1.000
_cell.angle_alpha   90.00
_cell.angle_beta   90.00
_cell.angle_gamma   90.00
#
_symmetry.space_group_name_H-M   'P 1'
#
loop_
_entity.id
_entity.type
_entity.pdbx_description
1 polymer ?
#
loop_
_entity_poly.entity_id
_entity_poly.type
_entity_poly.pdbx_seq_one_letter_code
_entity_poly.pdbx_strand_id
1 'polypeptide(L)' 'HIARLLFGPRHVYNLPASFILGATFLLLADTLSRTITVYELPVGVVTSLVGVPFFIYIYRK' A
#
# COMPACT_ATOMS: atom_id res chain seq x y z
N HIS A 1 0.36 -7.17 -5.61
CA HIS A 1 0.45 -6.95 -7.08
C HIS A 1 1.73 -6.21 -7.47
N ILE A 2 2.02 -5.06 -6.85
CA ILE A 2 3.28 -4.31 -7.06
C ILE A 2 4.52 -5.19 -6.90
N ALA A 3 4.61 -5.93 -5.79
CA ALA A 3 5.75 -6.79 -5.52
C ALA A 3 5.96 -7.85 -6.62
N ARG A 4 4.88 -8.35 -7.22
CA ARG A 4 4.94 -9.31 -8.34
C ARG A 4 5.42 -8.65 -9.63
N LEU A 5 5.06 -7.39 -9.87
CA LEU A 5 5.56 -6.58 -10.99
C LEU A 5 7.06 -6.26 -10.85
N LEU A 6 7.53 -6.03 -9.62
CA LEU A 6 8.93 -5.66 -9.34
C LEU A 6 9.88 -6.86 -9.22
N PHE A 7 9.46 -7.93 -8.54
CA PHE A 7 10.33 -9.07 -8.18
C PHE A 7 9.95 -10.38 -8.91
N GLY A 8 8.95 -10.33 -9.80
CA GLY A 8 8.49 -11.47 -10.58
C GLY A 8 7.56 -12.42 -9.83
N PRO A 9 7.16 -13.54 -10.48
CA PRO A 9 6.14 -14.46 -9.96
C PRO A 9 6.66 -15.43 -8.89
N ARG A 10 7.98 -15.51 -8.68
CA ARG A 10 8.58 -16.49 -7.78
C ARG A 10 8.25 -16.15 -6.32
N HIS A 11 7.42 -16.99 -5.68
CA HIS A 11 6.88 -16.74 -4.34
C HIS A 11 7.94 -16.50 -3.26
N VAL A 12 9.10 -17.15 -3.36
CA VAL A 12 10.21 -17.00 -2.40
C VAL A 12 10.69 -15.55 -2.30
N TYR A 13 10.67 -14.79 -3.39
CA TYR A 13 11.05 -13.37 -3.39
C TYR A 13 9.83 -12.45 -3.24
N ASN A 14 8.69 -12.84 -3.84
CA ASN A 14 7.50 -12.03 -3.81
C ASN A 14 6.84 -11.96 -2.42
N LEU A 15 6.94 -13.01 -1.59
CA LEU A 15 6.44 -13.02 -0.21
C LEU A 15 7.17 -12.01 0.70
N PRO A 16 8.50 -12.06 0.87
CA PRO A 16 9.21 -11.09 1.70
C PRO A 16 9.10 -9.68 1.13
N ALA A 17 9.14 -9.51 -0.20
CA ALA A 17 8.94 -8.21 -0.83
C ALA A 17 7.54 -7.64 -0.56
N SER A 18 6.49 -8.46 -0.66
CA SER A 18 5.11 -8.03 -0.36
C SER A 18 4.94 -7.68 1.12
N PHE A 19 5.58 -8.44 2.01
CA PHE A 19 5.56 -8.17 3.44
C PHE A 19 6.19 -6.80 3.75
N ILE A 20 7.40 -6.55 3.26
CA ILE A 20 8.11 -5.29 3.50
C ILE A 20 7.36 -4.11 2.86
N LEU A 21 6.95 -4.23 1.59
CA LEU A 21 6.22 -3.15 0.92
C LEU A 21 4.87 -2.86 1.59
N GLY A 22 4.13 -3.90 1.99
CA GLY A 22 2.86 -3.74 2.69
C GLY A 22 3.02 -3.10 4.07
N ALA A 23 4.02 -3.55 4.84
CA ALA A 23 4.31 -3.00 6.17
C ALA A 23 4.71 -1.51 6.09
N THR A 24 5.63 -1.16 5.20
CA THR A 24 6.07 0.24 5.02
C THR A 24 4.91 1.12 4.54
N PHE A 25 4.09 0.65 3.60
CA PHE A 25 2.92 1.40 3.14
C PHE A 25 1.91 1.67 4.26
N LEU A 26 1.61 0.65 5.07
CA LEU A 26 0.65 0.79 6.16
C LEU A 26 1.16 1.73 7.26
N LEU A 27 2.45 1.66 7.61
CA LEU A 27 3.07 2.58 8.58
C LEU A 27 3.04 4.02 8.08
N LEU A 28 3.33 4.25 6.80
CA LEU A 28 3.22 5.58 6.20
C LEU A 28 1.77 6.08 6.18
N ALA A 29 0.81 5.21 5.88
CA ALA A 29 -0.59 5.57 5.91
C ALA A 29 -1.08 5.91 7.33
N ASP A 30 -0.68 5.16 8.35
CA ASP A 30 -1.04 5.41 9.76
C ASP A 30 -0.43 6.74 10.25
N THR A 31 0.86 6.98 9.97
CA THR A 31 1.53 8.23 10.33
C THR A 31 0.90 9.44 9.63
N LEU A 32 0.55 9.33 8.35
CA LEU A 32 -0.20 10.36 7.64
C LEU A 32 -1.60 10.57 8.23
N SER A 33 -2.32 9.50 8.56
CA SER A 33 -3.65 9.57 9.17
C SER A 33 -3.63 10.37 10.48
N ARG A 34 -2.58 10.17 11.29
CA ARG A 34 -2.37 10.90 12.56
C ARG A 34 -1.86 12.33 12.39
N THR A 35 -1.26 12.66 11.25
CA THR A 35 -0.62 13.97 11.02
C THR A 35 -1.53 14.95 10.26
N ILE A 36 -2.39 14.46 9.37
CA ILE A 36 -3.18 15.31 8.46
C ILE A 36 -4.30 16.08 9.19
N THR A 37 -4.85 15.55 10.28
CA THR A 37 -5.92 16.23 11.01
C THR A 37 -5.84 15.98 12.51
N VAL A 38 -6.47 16.88 13.25
CA VAL A 38 -6.58 16.81 14.72
C VAL A 38 -7.57 15.72 15.15
N TYR A 39 -8.47 15.32 14.24
CA TYR A 39 -9.41 14.21 14.43
C TYR A 39 -8.76 12.87 14.09
N GLU A 40 -9.19 11.78 14.73
CA GLU A 40 -8.68 10.45 14.39
C GLU A 40 -9.25 9.99 13.04
N LEU A 41 -8.58 10.35 11.95
CA LEU A 41 -8.90 9.81 10.63
C LEU A 41 -8.68 8.29 10.65
N PRO A 42 -9.65 7.49 10.18
CA PRO A 42 -9.42 6.07 10.00
C PRO A 42 -8.37 5.84 8.92
N VAL A 43 -7.32 5.08 9.24
CA VAL A 43 -6.26 4.72 8.28
C VAL A 43 -6.83 4.05 7.00
N GLY A 44 -7.99 3.40 7.11
CA GLY A 44 -8.74 2.85 5.98
C GLY A 44 -9.11 3.89 4.92
N VAL A 45 -9.41 5.14 5.32
CA VAL A 45 -9.73 6.22 4.37
C VAL A 45 -8.48 6.64 3.61
N VAL A 46 -7.37 6.85 4.31
CA VAL A 46 -6.08 7.24 3.70
C VAL A 46 -5.58 6.16 2.74
N THR A 47 -5.61 4.90 3.18
CA THR A 47 -5.20 3.76 2.33
C THR A 47 -6.12 3.56 1.14
N SER A 48 -7.43 3.82 1.26
CA SER A 48 -8.37 3.71 0.13
C SER A 48 -8.18 4.82 -0.90
N LEU A 49 -7.93 6.05 -0.44
CA LEU A 49 -7.66 7.19 -1.34
C LEU A 49 -6.42 6.96 -2.22
N VAL A 50 -5.40 6.30 -1.69
CA VAL A 50 -4.19 5.94 -2.45
C VAL A 50 -4.38 4.62 -3.21
N GLY A 51 -5.02 3.64 -2.59
CA GLY A 51 -5.18 2.29 -3.12
C GLY A 51 -6.08 2.22 -4.35
N VAL A 52 -7.22 2.93 -4.34
CA VAL A 52 -8.18 2.94 -5.47
C VAL A 52 -7.55 3.41 -6.79
N PRO A 53 -6.94 4.61 -6.88
CA PRO A 53 -6.32 5.06 -8.13
C PRO A 53 -5.16 4.15 -8.54
N PHE A 54 -4.43 3.61 -7.56
CA PHE A 54 -3.33 2.70 -7.83
C PHE A 54 -3.79 1.35 -8.40
N PHE A 55 -4.88 0.78 -7.87
CA PHE A 55 -5.50 -0.43 -8.41
C PHE A 55 -6.06 -0.21 -9.81
N ILE A 56 -6.72 0.92 -10.06
CA ILE A 56 -7.21 1.28 -11.40
C ILE A 56 -6.03 1.37 -12.37
N TYR A 57 -4.93 2.02 -11.99
CA TYR A 57 -3.74 2.13 -12.84
C TYR A 57 -3.15 0.77 -13.20
N ILE A 58 -3.05 -0.16 -12.23
CA ILE A 58 -2.58 -1.51 -12.50
C ILE A 58 -3.55 -2.28 -13.38
N TYR A 59 -4.87 -2.19 -13.15
CA TYR A 59 -5.84 -2.95 -13.93
C TYR A 59 -5.97 -2.47 -15.38
N ARG A 60 -5.62 -1.20 -15.64
CA ARG A 60 -5.57 -0.63 -16.98
C ARG A 60 -4.32 -1.02 -17.78
N LYS A 61 -3.37 -1.73 -17.17
CA LYS A 61 -2.07 -2.07 -17.75
C LYS A 61 -1.83 -3.58 -17.77
#